data_AF-A0A1F9MDV1-F1
#
_entry.id   AF-A0A1F9MDV1-F1
#
_cell.length_a   1.000
_cell.length_b   1.000
_cell.length_c   1.000
_cell.angle_alpha   90.00
_cell.angle_beta   90.00
_cell.angle_gamma   90.00
#
_symmetry.space_group_name_H-M   'P 1'
#
loop_
_entity.id
_entity.type
_entity.pdbx_description
1 polymer ?
#
loop_
_entity_poly.entity_id
_entity_poly.type
_entity_poly.pdbx_seq_one_letter_code
_entity_poly.pdbx_strand_id
1 'polypeptide(L)' 'MCQSLVHKVAQSKQLLAVADPAILEFFENWLDELEDEAMEYLKKYPKAEAPALAADLGLSKSGADFLLAKINLQKSTKEA' A
#
# COMPACT_ATOMS: atom_id res chain seq x y z
N MET A 1 24.62 3.20 -0.77
CA MET A 1 23.21 3.16 -0.31
C MET A 1 22.53 1.85 -0.73
N CYS A 2 22.98 0.71 -0.21
CA CYS A 2 22.30 -0.59 -0.38
C CYS A 2 22.04 -1.29 0.97
N GLN A 3 22.68 -0.82 2.05
CA GLN A 3 22.49 -1.39 3.38
C GLN A 3 21.11 -1.10 3.97
N SER A 4 20.52 0.07 3.72
CA SER A 4 19.18 0.43 4.23
C SER A 4 18.07 -0.51 3.70
N LEU A 5 18.07 -0.82 2.41
CA LEU A 5 17.11 -1.74 1.81
C LEU A 5 17.29 -3.17 2.32
N VAL A 6 18.53 -3.67 2.39
CA VAL A 6 18.84 -4.99 2.95
C VAL A 6 18.43 -5.07 4.42
N HIS A 7 18.63 -4.01 5.18
CA HIS A 7 18.26 -3.97 6.60
C HIS A 7 16.75 -3.97 6.81
N LYS A 8 15.99 -3.22 5.99
CA LYS A 8 14.52 -3.23 6.00
C LYS A 8 13.94 -4.58 5.59
N VAL A 9 14.54 -5.25 4.60
CA VAL A 9 14.14 -6.60 4.16
C VAL A 9 14.44 -7.64 5.25
N ALA A 10 15.61 -7.57 5.89
CA ALA A 10 15.96 -8.47 7.00
C ALA A 10 15.04 -8.27 8.21
N GLN A 11 14.71 -7.02 8.54
CA GLN A 11 13.78 -6.67 9.62
C GLN A 11 12.35 -7.15 9.32
N SER A 12 11.89 -7.01 8.07
CA SER A 12 10.60 -7.53 7.62
C SER A 12 10.52 -9.07 7.72
N LYS A 13 11.58 -9.79 7.36
CA LYS A 13 11.66 -11.26 7.53
C LYS A 13 11.66 -11.70 8.99
N GLN A 14 12.30 -10.94 9.88
CA GLN A 14 12.25 -11.19 11.33
C GLN A 14 10.86 -10.93 11.91
N LEU A 15 10.14 -9.92 11.40
CA LEU A 15 8.74 -9.65 11.77
C LEU A 15 7.79 -10.77 11.35
N LEU A 16 7.98 -11.36 10.17
CA LEU A 16 7.22 -12.54 9.72
C LEU A 16 7.44 -13.78 10.60
N ALA A 17 8.58 -13.88 11.29
CA ALA A 17 8.86 -14.97 12.23
C ALA A 17 8.18 -14.79 13.61
N VAL A 18 7.60 -13.62 13.87
CA VAL A 18 6.97 -13.25 15.16
C VAL A 18 5.48 -12.93 14.98
N ALA A 19 5.03 -12.58 13.78
CA ALA A 19 3.62 -12.36 13.47
C ALA A 19 2.87 -13.69 13.46
N ASP A 20 1.79 -13.77 14.23
CA ASP A 20 0.85 -14.89 14.15
C ASP A 20 0.32 -14.98 12.71
N PRO A 21 0.44 -16.14 12.03
CA PRO A 21 -0.05 -16.32 10.67
C PRO A 21 -1.51 -15.88 10.49
N ALA A 22 -2.36 -16.04 11.51
CA ALA A 22 -3.74 -15.58 11.47
C ALA A 22 -3.85 -14.04 11.38
N ILE A 23 -2.95 -13.30 12.06
CA ILE A 23 -2.92 -11.83 12.01
C ILE A 23 -2.44 -11.33 10.64
N LEU A 24 -1.52 -12.05 10.00
CA LEU A 24 -1.05 -11.71 8.66
C LEU A 24 -2.19 -11.76 7.64
N GLU A 25 -3.01 -12.81 7.67
CA GLU A 25 -4.17 -12.93 6.77
C GLU A 25 -5.16 -11.77 6.98
N PHE A 26 -5.44 -11.36 8.22
CA PHE A 26 -6.28 -10.19 8.48
C PHE A 26 -5.67 -8.90 7.94
N PHE A 27 -4.36 -8.72 8.07
CA PHE A 27 -3.68 -7.54 7.53
C PHE A 27 -3.70 -7.52 6.00
N GLU A 28 -3.48 -8.66 5.35
CA GLU A 28 -3.53 -8.80 3.90
C GLU A 28 -4.94 -8.50 3.37
N ASN A 29 -5.98 -9.11 3.96
CA ASN A 29 -7.37 -8.85 3.59
C ASN A 29 -7.75 -7.37 3.78
N TRP A 30 -7.37 -6.77 4.91
CA TRP A 30 -7.61 -5.35 5.17
C TRP A 30 -6.90 -4.44 4.15
N LEU A 31 -5.66 -4.79 3.77
CA LEU A 31 -4.91 -4.00 2.79
C LEU A 31 -5.53 -4.10 1.39
N ASP A 32 -6.01 -5.28 1.01
CA ASP A 32 -6.72 -5.48 -0.27
C ASP A 32 -8.03 -4.68 -0.31
N GLU A 33 -8.82 -4.67 0.77
CA GLU A 33 -10.02 -3.84 0.89
C GLU A 33 -9.70 -2.34 0.76
N LEU A 34 -8.64 -1.88 1.42
CA LEU A 34 -8.20 -0.48 1.35
C LEU A 34 -7.72 -0.10 -0.07
N GLU A 35 -7.12 -1.03 -0.80
CA GLU A 35 -6.73 -0.82 -2.20
C GLU A 35 -7.92 -0.68 -3.12
N ASP A 36 -8.95 -1.49 -2.91
CA ASP A 36 -10.21 -1.39 -3.65
C ASP A 36 -10.89 -0.03 -3.42
N GLU A 37 -10.96 0.42 -2.16
CA GLU A 37 -11.49 1.75 -1.82
C GLU A 37 -10.68 2.88 -2.49
N ALA A 38 -9.35 2.80 -2.46
CA ALA A 38 -8.48 3.78 -3.13
C ALA A 38 -8.67 3.76 -4.65
N MET A 39 -8.85 2.60 -5.27
CA MET A 39 -9.16 2.50 -6.70
C MET A 39 -10.53 3.10 -7.02
N GLU A 40 -11.54 2.86 -6.20
CA GLU A 40 -12.87 3.47 -6.37
C GLU A 40 -12.84 5.00 -6.22
N TYR A 41 -12.09 5.50 -5.25
CA TYR A 41 -11.86 6.94 -5.08
C TYR A 41 -11.21 7.53 -6.33
N LEU A 42 -10.17 6.89 -6.87
CA LEU A 42 -9.47 7.36 -8.07
C LEU A 42 -10.30 7.25 -9.35
N LYS A 43 -11.28 6.34 -9.41
CA LYS A 43 -12.27 6.33 -10.50
C LYS A 43 -13.15 7.58 -10.46
N LYS A 44 -13.54 8.04 -9.26
CA LYS A 44 -14.32 9.28 -9.06
C LYS A 44 -13.47 10.53 -9.28
N TYR A 45 -12.21 10.49 -8.87
CA TYR A 45 -11.27 11.62 -8.91
C TYR A 45 -9.94 11.23 -9.59
N PRO A 46 -9.90 11.11 -10.92
CA PRO A 46 -8.77 10.53 -11.65
C PRO A 46 -7.45 11.33 -11.59
N LYS A 47 -7.52 12.58 -11.13
CA LYS A 47 -6.34 13.46 -10.95
C LYS A 47 -6.04 13.74 -9.48
N ALA A 48 -6.67 13.01 -8.55
CA ALA A 48 -6.42 13.21 -7.14
C ALA A 48 -4.99 12.79 -6.77
N GLU A 49 -4.35 13.61 -5.95
CA GLU A 49 -3.01 13.38 -5.42
C GLU A 49 -3.07 12.87 -3.98
N ALA A 50 -1.94 12.41 -3.45
CA ALA A 50 -1.85 11.77 -2.14
C ALA A 50 -2.51 12.55 -0.99
N PRO A 51 -2.41 13.90 -0.90
CA PRO A 51 -3.07 14.65 0.16
C PRO A 51 -4.59 14.52 0.16
N ALA A 52 -5.21 14.49 -1.03
CA ALA A 52 -6.67 14.36 -1.16
C ALA A 52 -7.13 12.95 -0.80
N LEU A 53 -6.42 11.93 -1.30
CA LEU A 53 -6.68 10.52 -0.95
C LEU A 53 -6.51 10.28 0.55
N ALA A 54 -5.46 10.86 1.16
CA ALA A 54 -5.20 10.74 2.59
C ALA A 54 -6.34 11.32 3.44
N ALA A 55 -6.85 12.49 3.06
CA ALA A 55 -7.95 13.14 3.76
C ALA A 55 -9.26 12.34 3.65
N ASP A 56 -9.55 11.78 2.46
CA ASP A 56 -10.81 11.06 2.22
C ASP A 56 -10.84 9.69 2.89
N LEU A 57 -9.73 8.95 2.83
CA LEU A 57 -9.62 7.59 3.39
C LEU A 57 -9.07 7.54 4.82
N GLY A 58 -8.85 8.69 5.46
CA GLY A 58 -8.31 8.76 6.83
C GLY A 58 -6.89 8.20 6.96
N LEU A 59 -6.08 8.31 5.90
CA LEU A 59 -4.72 7.78 5.86
C LEU A 59 -3.69 8.85 6.24
N SER A 60 -2.51 8.38 6.65
CA SER A 60 -1.32 9.23 6.63
C SER A 60 -0.94 9.58 5.19
N LYS A 61 -0.23 10.70 5.01
CA LYS A 61 0.34 11.07 3.70
C LYS A 61 1.17 9.93 3.10
N SER A 62 2.04 9.31 3.90
CA SER A 62 2.89 8.19 3.45
C SER A 62 2.10 6.95 3.03
N GLY A 63 0.95 6.69 3.67
CA GLY A 63 0.06 5.60 3.28
C GLY A 63 -0.61 5.87 1.94
N ALA A 64 -1.08 7.11 1.73
CA ALA A 64 -1.66 7.52 0.45
C ALA A 64 -0.61 7.53 -0.68
N ASP A 65 0.60 8.02 -0.42
CA ASP A 65 1.72 7.96 -1.37
C ASP A 65 2.03 6.51 -1.79
N PHE A 66 2.04 5.59 -0.82
CA PHE A 66 2.25 4.15 -1.07
C PHE A 66 1.15 3.56 -1.96
N LEU A 67 -0.12 3.77 -1.63
CA LEU A 67 -1.25 3.23 -2.41
C LEU A 67 -1.25 3.75 -3.85
N LEU A 68 -1.00 5.06 -4.05
CA LEU A 68 -0.89 5.64 -5.39
C LEU A 68 0.24 5.01 -6.21
N ALA A 69 1.41 4.83 -5.60
CA ALA A 69 2.54 4.19 -6.27
C ALA A 69 2.21 2.74 -6.65
N LYS A 70 1.61 1.97 -5.73
CA LYS A 70 1.22 0.57 -5.96
C LYS A 70 0.21 0.44 -7.11
N ILE A 71 -0.85 1.25 -7.09
CA ILE A 71 -1.90 1.23 -8.12
C ILE A 71 -1.33 1.61 -9.50
N ASN A 72 -0.45 2.61 -9.57
CA ASN A 72 0.17 3.02 -10.84
C ASN A 72 1.06 1.92 -11.42
N LEU A 73 1.81 1.19 -10.58
CA LEU A 73 2.61 0.04 -11.01
C LEU A 73 1.71 -1.09 -11.56
N GLN A 74 0.61 -1.41 -10.88
CA GLN A 74 -0.34 -2.43 -11.35
C GLN A 74 -0.96 -2.08 -12.70
N LYS A 75 -1.30 -0.81 -12.95
CA LYS A 75 -1.79 -0.34 -14.26
C LYS A 75 -0.75 -0.56 -15.36
N SER A 76 0.50 -0.14 -15.12
CA SER A 76 1.59 -0.30 -16.10
C SER A 76 1.89 -1.76 -16.46
N THR A 77 1.61 -2.70 -15.55
CA THR A 77 1.83 -4.14 -15.76
C THR A 77 0.65 -4.80 -16.48
N LYS A 78 -0.57 -4.24 -16.40
CA LYS A 78 -1.76 -4.75 -17.10
C LYS A 78 -1.89 -4.21 -18.53
N GLU A 79 -1.17 -3.14 -18.87
CA GLU A 79 -1.17 -2.51 -20.21
C GLU A 79 0.02 -2.96 -21.09
N ALA A 80 0.92 -3.81 -20.56
CA ALA A 80 2.09 -4.36 -21.25
C ALA A 80 1.86 -5.83 -21.68
#